data_AF-A0A1Z8TZU6-F1
#
_entry.id   AF-A0A1Z8TZU6-F1
#
_cell.length_a   1.000
_cell.length_b   1.000
_cell.length_c   1.000
_cell.angle_alpha   90.00
_cell.angle_beta   90.00
_cell.angle_gamma   90.00
#
_symmetry.space_group_name_H-M   'P 1'
#
loop_
_entity.id
_entity.type
_entity.pdbx_description
1 polymer ?
#
loop_
_entity_poly.entity_id
_entity_poly.type
_entity_poly.pdbx_seq_one_letter_code
_entity_poly.pdbx_strand_id
1 'polypeptide(L)'
;MFSVLIKSLVRASFIFSAGIIPALGASGPSDQAFWLTTPPQGLGSVQAMAGVSHDDQLLLSSVHGSGFSLSGFWGEGKGLSSLSSSLSLAERDASLFHGNYQRPTHFSGAAFDFLTGGVQFTGGVSQVGAIQTVDRISWFAGATSGAFALQFYRVDGEENDYAHALGLQLRLPVGELQSTFAAAGSDVSSANLRWQLPLGRHLWLGFEVRDGRSSRFGNGEYQRWIVNFSSRQGSQDRLLAREGGTSTTDIATTVVLAAGAVGIALVASSGSESSDNQLRFSTQHDAARNVLNGINPTSVAENLEYGGWVYRNSDNTFSATEPVKGTVDSVSIGSPSSVGAGTATATYHTHAGFDPRFDSENFSFADISLNNNWGVDGYLGTPGSLFKFHHFLTGTITTLGTIAN
;
A
#
# COMPACT_ATOMS: atom_id res chain seq x y z
N MET A 1 6.08 -37.48 -26.37
CA MET A 1 5.97 -36.32 -25.46
C MET A 1 6.25 -34.99 -26.15
N PHE A 2 7.40 -34.80 -26.80
CA PHE A 2 7.78 -33.52 -27.44
C PHE A 2 6.79 -33.00 -28.50
N SER A 3 6.21 -33.88 -29.33
CA SER A 3 5.22 -33.51 -30.35
C SER A 3 3.88 -33.01 -29.78
N VAL A 4 3.46 -33.54 -28.62
CA VAL A 4 2.21 -33.13 -27.94
C VAL A 4 2.40 -31.79 -27.22
N LEU A 5 3.58 -31.58 -26.62
CA LEU A 5 3.97 -30.32 -25.99
C LEU A 5 4.05 -29.19 -27.03
N ILE A 6 4.67 -29.42 -28.19
CA ILE A 6 4.76 -28.44 -29.28
C ILE A 6 3.38 -28.11 -29.86
N LYS A 7 2.52 -29.11 -30.09
CA LYS A 7 1.15 -28.87 -30.58
C LYS A 7 0.30 -28.10 -29.55
N SER A 8 0.53 -28.32 -28.26
CA SER A 8 -0.17 -27.61 -27.17
C SER A 8 0.37 -26.19 -26.97
N LEU A 9 1.69 -25.98 -27.12
CA LEU A 9 2.32 -24.66 -27.15
C LEU A 9 1.85 -23.84 -28.36
N VAL A 10 1.76 -24.45 -29.54
CA VAL A 10 1.22 -23.79 -30.74
C VAL A 10 -0.26 -23.44 -30.54
N ARG A 11 -1.08 -24.33 -29.96
CA ARG A 11 -2.48 -24.00 -29.61
C ARG A 11 -2.58 -22.92 -28.54
N ALA A 12 -1.72 -22.95 -27.52
CA ALA A 12 -1.66 -21.93 -26.49
C ALA A 12 -1.25 -20.59 -27.09
N SER A 13 -0.25 -20.53 -27.98
CA SER A 13 0.11 -19.34 -28.76
C SER A 13 -1.00 -18.88 -29.70
N PHE A 14 -1.76 -19.79 -30.32
CA PHE A 14 -2.93 -19.39 -31.11
C PHE A 14 -4.07 -18.85 -30.23
N ILE A 15 -4.27 -19.37 -29.02
CA ILE A 15 -5.19 -18.78 -28.03
C ILE A 15 -4.65 -17.41 -27.54
N PHE A 16 -3.32 -17.31 -27.38
CA PHE A 16 -2.59 -16.08 -27.05
C PHE A 16 -2.75 -15.00 -28.13
N SER A 17 -2.80 -15.40 -29.41
CA SER A 17 -2.85 -14.49 -30.56
C SER A 17 -4.25 -14.29 -31.17
N ALA A 18 -5.23 -15.17 -30.95
CA ALA A 18 -6.42 -15.27 -31.81
C ALA A 18 -7.80 -15.25 -31.14
N GLY A 19 -7.99 -14.83 -29.88
CA GLY A 19 -9.35 -14.39 -29.49
C GLY A 19 -9.83 -14.58 -28.06
N ILE A 20 -9.19 -13.90 -27.10
CA ILE A 20 -9.94 -13.21 -26.02
C ILE A 20 -9.63 -11.70 -26.12
N ILE A 21 -9.57 -11.21 -27.35
CA ILE A 21 -9.37 -9.79 -27.67
C ILE A 21 -10.52 -9.42 -28.61
N PRO A 22 -11.77 -9.40 -28.11
CA PRO A 22 -12.50 -8.12 -28.19
C PRO A 22 -13.52 -7.85 -27.06
N ALA A 23 -13.62 -8.68 -26.02
CA ALA A 23 -14.73 -8.55 -25.05
C ALA A 23 -14.40 -7.79 -23.74
N LEU A 24 -13.13 -7.42 -23.49
CA LEU A 24 -12.72 -6.77 -22.23
C LEU A 24 -12.21 -5.33 -22.42
N GLY A 25 -12.56 -4.68 -23.53
CA GLY A 25 -12.29 -3.25 -23.74
C GLY A 25 -13.17 -2.31 -22.90
N ALA A 26 -13.83 -2.81 -21.85
CA ALA A 26 -14.68 -2.03 -20.97
C ALA A 26 -14.17 -2.14 -19.53
N SER A 27 -13.98 -0.99 -18.89
CA SER A 27 -13.79 -0.88 -17.46
C SER A 27 -14.89 -1.65 -16.71
N GLY A 28 -14.50 -2.38 -15.67
CA GLY A 28 -15.44 -3.17 -14.86
C GLY A 28 -16.47 -2.26 -14.18
N PRO A 29 -17.74 -2.71 -14.01
CA PRO A 29 -18.82 -1.88 -13.48
C PRO A 29 -18.71 -1.58 -11.96
N SER A 30 -17.70 -2.09 -11.26
CA SER A 30 -17.54 -1.95 -9.80
C SER A 30 -16.11 -2.22 -9.33
N ASP A 31 -15.79 -1.84 -8.09
CA ASP A 31 -14.53 -2.17 -7.38
C ASP A 31 -14.41 -3.66 -6.97
N GLN A 32 -15.44 -4.48 -7.24
CA GLN A 32 -15.37 -5.92 -7.03
C GLN A 32 -14.75 -6.63 -8.24
N ALA A 33 -13.72 -7.45 -7.96
CA ALA A 33 -13.05 -8.26 -8.96
C ALA A 33 -13.98 -9.32 -9.57
N PHE A 34 -14.07 -9.33 -10.89
CA PHE A 34 -14.76 -10.38 -11.64
C PHE A 34 -13.77 -11.35 -12.26
N TRP A 35 -13.97 -12.66 -12.05
CA TRP A 35 -13.08 -13.72 -12.52
C TRP A 35 -13.79 -14.70 -13.46
N LEU A 36 -13.15 -14.98 -14.59
CA LEU A 36 -13.53 -16.00 -15.56
C LEU A 36 -12.45 -17.07 -15.59
N THR A 37 -12.82 -18.33 -15.34
CA THR A 37 -11.88 -19.47 -15.35
C THR A 37 -12.39 -20.57 -16.26
N THR A 38 -11.53 -21.11 -17.13
CA THR A 38 -11.83 -22.37 -17.82
C THR A 38 -11.32 -23.54 -16.97
N PRO A 39 -12.12 -24.61 -16.75
CA PRO A 39 -11.64 -25.78 -16.02
C PRO A 39 -10.67 -26.61 -16.90
N PRO A 40 -9.64 -27.25 -16.32
CA PRO A 40 -8.76 -28.13 -17.06
C PRO A 40 -9.53 -29.37 -17.56
N GLN A 41 -9.30 -29.75 -18.82
CA GLN A 41 -9.96 -30.86 -19.51
C GLN A 41 -8.91 -31.89 -19.96
N GLY A 42 -8.33 -32.63 -19.00
CA GLY A 42 -7.40 -33.74 -19.25
C GLY A 42 -5.91 -33.38 -19.33
N LEU A 43 -5.07 -34.39 -19.56
CA LEU A 43 -3.60 -34.23 -19.70
C LEU A 43 -3.25 -33.43 -20.96
N GLY A 44 -2.45 -32.38 -20.82
CA GLY A 44 -2.14 -31.45 -21.91
C GLY A 44 -3.23 -30.40 -22.15
N SER A 45 -4.19 -30.24 -21.23
CA SER A 45 -5.22 -29.21 -21.35
C SER A 45 -4.67 -27.81 -21.08
N VAL A 46 -5.25 -26.84 -21.77
CA VAL A 46 -5.02 -25.41 -21.53
C VAL A 46 -6.06 -24.91 -20.52
N GLN A 47 -5.61 -24.25 -19.47
CA GLN A 47 -6.47 -23.52 -18.53
C GLN A 47 -6.21 -22.02 -18.70
N ALA A 48 -7.26 -21.21 -18.74
CA ALA A 48 -7.17 -19.77 -18.81
C ALA A 48 -7.98 -19.13 -17.67
N MET A 49 -7.45 -18.03 -17.14
CA MET A 49 -8.07 -17.22 -16.10
C MET A 49 -7.99 -15.74 -16.51
N ALA A 50 -9.12 -15.04 -16.46
CA ALA A 50 -9.21 -13.61 -16.70
C ALA A 50 -9.82 -12.94 -15.46
N GLY A 51 -9.18 -11.87 -14.99
CA GLY A 51 -9.67 -11.01 -13.91
C GLY A 51 -9.80 -9.58 -14.40
N VAL A 52 -10.91 -8.92 -14.07
CA VAL A 52 -11.12 -7.49 -14.34
C VAL A 52 -11.72 -6.79 -13.13
N SER A 53 -11.26 -5.58 -12.83
CA SER A 53 -11.74 -4.74 -11.73
C SER A 53 -11.46 -3.27 -12.06
N HIS A 54 -12.49 -2.46 -12.24
CA HIS A 54 -12.36 -1.05 -12.61
C HIS A 54 -11.42 -0.85 -13.84
N ASP A 55 -10.22 -0.28 -13.64
CA ASP A 55 -9.17 -0.06 -14.65
C ASP A 55 -8.16 -1.21 -14.74
N ASP A 56 -8.21 -2.20 -13.84
CA ASP A 56 -7.26 -3.31 -13.76
C ASP A 56 -7.74 -4.52 -14.55
N GLN A 57 -6.82 -5.11 -15.32
CA GLN A 57 -7.02 -6.33 -16.08
C GLN A 57 -5.87 -7.30 -15.86
N LEU A 58 -6.19 -8.59 -15.77
CA LEU A 58 -5.22 -9.68 -15.69
C LEU A 58 -5.70 -10.85 -16.55
N LEU A 59 -4.90 -11.28 -17.51
CA LEU A 59 -5.07 -12.58 -18.16
C LEU A 59 -3.92 -13.50 -17.80
N LEU A 60 -4.26 -14.75 -17.50
CA LEU A 60 -3.33 -15.84 -17.28
C LEU A 60 -3.77 -17.04 -18.12
N SER A 61 -2.80 -17.72 -18.72
CA SER A 61 -3.00 -18.98 -19.42
C SER A 61 -1.95 -19.98 -18.96
N SER A 62 -2.33 -21.24 -18.85
CA SER A 62 -1.43 -22.30 -18.43
C SER A 62 -1.68 -23.59 -19.19
N VAL A 63 -0.63 -24.39 -19.30
CA VAL A 63 -0.65 -25.72 -19.90
C VAL A 63 -0.20 -26.71 -18.83
N HIS A 64 -1.02 -27.73 -18.60
CA HIS A 64 -0.76 -28.74 -17.56
C HIS A 64 -0.18 -30.03 -18.15
N GLY A 65 0.91 -30.49 -17.56
CA GLY A 65 1.49 -31.81 -17.75
C GLY A 65 1.27 -32.71 -16.54
N SER A 66 1.88 -33.89 -16.56
CA SER A 66 1.85 -34.81 -15.41
C SER A 66 2.73 -34.27 -14.28
N GLY A 67 2.15 -33.55 -13.32
CA GLY A 67 2.85 -33.03 -12.14
C GLY A 67 3.61 -31.72 -12.37
N PHE A 68 3.41 -31.04 -13.50
CA PHE A 68 3.95 -29.71 -13.76
C PHE A 68 2.96 -28.85 -14.55
N SER A 69 3.09 -27.53 -14.46
CA SER A 69 2.45 -26.59 -15.40
C SER A 69 3.40 -25.48 -15.80
N LEU A 70 3.20 -24.98 -17.03
CA LEU A 70 3.82 -23.75 -17.50
C LEU A 70 2.71 -22.75 -17.72
N SER A 71 2.89 -21.53 -17.23
CA SER A 71 1.91 -20.47 -17.34
C SER A 71 2.54 -19.16 -17.78
N GLY A 72 1.75 -18.33 -18.45
CA GLY A 72 2.10 -16.99 -18.87
C GLY A 72 0.96 -16.03 -18.55
N PHE A 73 1.31 -14.84 -18.06
CA PHE A 73 0.35 -13.79 -17.75
C PHE A 73 0.74 -12.47 -18.39
N TRP A 74 -0.28 -11.66 -18.61
CA TRP A 74 -0.16 -10.25 -18.93
C TRP A 74 -1.32 -9.50 -18.27
N GLY A 75 -1.12 -8.21 -18.03
CA GLY A 75 -2.21 -7.32 -17.73
C GLY A 75 -1.79 -5.86 -17.70
N GLU A 76 -2.75 -5.01 -17.42
CA GLU A 76 -2.62 -3.56 -17.39
C GLU A 76 -3.56 -2.97 -16.35
N GLY A 77 -3.22 -1.80 -15.81
CA GLY A 77 -4.05 -1.12 -14.81
C GLY A 77 -3.30 -0.09 -13.99
N LYS A 78 -3.94 0.48 -12.98
CA LYS A 78 -3.33 1.48 -12.07
C LYS A 78 -2.70 0.78 -10.86
N GLY A 79 -1.89 -0.24 -11.18
CA GLY A 79 -1.38 -1.20 -10.21
C GLY A 79 -2.49 -2.12 -9.72
N LEU A 80 -2.28 -3.44 -9.88
CA LEU A 80 -3.19 -4.55 -9.54
C LEU A 80 -3.77 -4.55 -8.11
N SER A 81 -3.60 -3.52 -7.29
CA SER A 81 -4.09 -3.35 -5.92
C SER A 81 -5.52 -3.88 -5.70
N SER A 82 -6.46 -3.61 -6.61
CA SER A 82 -7.84 -4.09 -6.50
C SER A 82 -7.98 -5.61 -6.74
N LEU A 83 -7.18 -6.15 -7.66
CA LEU A 83 -7.14 -7.58 -7.98
C LEU A 83 -6.21 -8.39 -7.06
N SER A 84 -5.22 -7.76 -6.42
CA SER A 84 -4.09 -8.38 -5.71
C SER A 84 -4.15 -8.28 -4.19
N SER A 85 -4.88 -7.31 -3.64
CA SER A 85 -5.06 -7.14 -2.18
C SER A 85 -5.71 -8.35 -1.51
N SER A 86 -6.46 -9.14 -2.29
CA SER A 86 -7.09 -10.41 -1.86
C SER A 86 -6.19 -11.64 -2.07
N LEU A 87 -5.02 -11.48 -2.71
CA LEU A 87 -4.24 -12.59 -3.28
C LEU A 87 -2.86 -12.77 -2.65
N SER A 88 -2.10 -11.71 -2.38
CA SER A 88 -0.70 -11.85 -1.96
C SER A 88 -0.50 -11.97 -0.45
N LEU A 89 0.39 -12.86 0.00
CA LEU A 89 0.90 -12.85 1.38
C LEU A 89 1.85 -11.69 1.64
N ALA A 90 2.28 -10.94 0.62
CA ALA A 90 3.08 -9.73 0.80
C ALA A 90 2.16 -8.53 1.05
N GLU A 91 1.30 -8.63 2.07
CA GLU A 91 0.57 -7.47 2.59
C GLU A 91 1.61 -6.44 3.02
N ARG A 92 1.56 -5.29 2.36
CA ARG A 92 2.58 -4.25 2.46
C ARG A 92 1.98 -2.99 2.99
N ASP A 93 2.73 -2.36 3.87
CA ASP A 93 2.39 -1.02 4.29
C ASP A 93 2.83 -0.04 3.22
N ALA A 94 1.95 0.18 2.24
CA ALA A 94 2.15 1.15 1.17
C ALA A 94 2.57 2.54 1.68
N SER A 95 2.29 2.88 2.94
CA SER A 95 2.73 4.14 3.54
C SER A 95 4.26 4.23 3.69
N LEU A 96 4.93 3.09 3.89
CA LEU A 96 6.38 3.03 4.06
C LEU A 96 7.14 3.18 2.74
N PHE A 97 6.47 3.04 1.59
CA PHE A 97 7.08 2.97 0.26
C PHE A 97 6.53 4.01 -0.74
N HIS A 98 7.33 4.46 -1.70
CA HIS A 98 6.97 5.53 -2.65
C HIS A 98 6.14 5.10 -3.88
N GLY A 99 5.30 4.07 -3.71
CA GLY A 99 4.46 3.57 -4.80
C GLY A 99 3.43 4.61 -5.25
N ASN A 100 3.53 5.07 -6.49
CA ASN A 100 2.45 5.85 -7.13
C ASN A 100 1.45 4.88 -7.76
N TYR A 101 0.51 4.38 -6.94
CA TYR A 101 -0.58 3.48 -7.33
C TYR A 101 -1.63 4.12 -8.26
N GLN A 102 -1.37 5.31 -8.82
CA GLN A 102 -2.30 5.97 -9.73
C GLN A 102 -1.81 6.01 -11.18
N ARG A 103 -0.59 5.54 -11.45
CA ARG A 103 -0.06 5.51 -12.82
C ARG A 103 -0.52 4.26 -13.57
N PRO A 104 -0.92 4.39 -14.84
CA PRO A 104 -1.10 3.25 -15.72
C PRO A 104 0.19 2.44 -15.82
N THR A 105 0.08 1.15 -15.57
CA THR A 105 1.16 0.18 -15.55
C THR A 105 0.76 -1.00 -16.41
N HIS A 106 1.73 -1.58 -17.11
CA HIS A 106 1.56 -2.84 -17.82
C HIS A 106 2.52 -3.85 -17.20
N PHE A 107 2.10 -5.10 -17.16
CA PHE A 107 2.93 -6.16 -16.62
C PHE A 107 2.74 -7.44 -17.42
N SER A 108 3.79 -8.25 -17.46
CA SER A 108 3.75 -9.56 -18.09
C SER A 108 4.74 -10.48 -17.42
N GLY A 109 4.56 -11.79 -17.58
CA GLY A 109 5.49 -12.74 -16.99
C GLY A 109 5.15 -14.17 -17.32
N ALA A 110 6.00 -15.05 -16.81
CA ALA A 110 5.84 -16.48 -16.95
C ALA A 110 6.21 -17.17 -15.64
N ALA A 111 5.56 -18.30 -15.38
CA ALA A 111 5.82 -19.11 -14.21
C ALA A 111 5.75 -20.59 -14.56
N PHE A 112 6.58 -21.33 -13.86
CA PHE A 112 6.66 -22.78 -13.90
C PHE A 112 6.29 -23.33 -12.53
N ASP A 113 5.38 -24.30 -12.54
CA ASP A 113 4.94 -25.02 -11.36
C ASP A 113 5.31 -26.48 -11.49
N PHE A 114 5.71 -27.10 -10.38
CA PHE A 114 5.83 -28.55 -10.29
C PHE A 114 5.44 -29.07 -8.92
N LEU A 115 4.91 -30.28 -8.89
CA LEU A 115 4.43 -30.96 -7.69
C LEU A 115 5.38 -32.10 -7.33
N THR A 116 5.92 -32.09 -6.11
CA THR A 116 6.73 -33.19 -5.59
C THR A 116 6.50 -33.35 -4.09
N GLY A 117 6.37 -34.61 -3.62
CA GLY A 117 6.20 -34.90 -2.19
C GLY A 117 4.99 -34.23 -1.53
N GLY A 118 3.92 -33.92 -2.28
CA GLY A 118 2.74 -33.21 -1.78
C GLY A 118 2.93 -31.70 -1.60
N VAL A 119 4.03 -31.14 -2.10
CA VAL A 119 4.33 -29.71 -2.09
C VAL A 119 4.36 -29.20 -3.53
N GLN A 120 3.59 -28.15 -3.81
CA GLN A 120 3.65 -27.41 -5.07
C GLN A 120 4.75 -26.36 -4.96
N PHE A 121 5.70 -26.39 -5.88
CA PHE A 121 6.72 -25.37 -6.04
C PHE A 121 6.39 -24.52 -7.26
N THR A 122 6.53 -23.21 -7.12
CA THR A 122 6.31 -22.25 -8.19
C THR A 122 7.55 -21.38 -8.32
N GLY A 123 7.99 -21.12 -9.54
CA GLY A 123 9.05 -20.17 -9.85
C GLY A 123 8.71 -19.38 -11.10
N GLY A 124 8.96 -18.08 -11.10
CA GLY A 124 8.61 -17.25 -12.23
C GLY A 124 9.34 -15.92 -12.27
N VAL A 125 9.13 -15.24 -13.39
CA VAL A 125 9.66 -13.92 -13.67
C VAL A 125 8.54 -13.05 -14.21
N SER A 126 8.54 -11.78 -13.85
CA SER A 126 7.64 -10.77 -14.38
C SER A 126 8.39 -9.50 -14.72
N GLN A 127 7.88 -8.76 -15.67
CA GLN A 127 8.29 -7.41 -15.99
C GLN A 127 7.11 -6.48 -15.70
N VAL A 128 7.39 -5.34 -15.07
CA VAL A 128 6.43 -4.26 -14.84
C VAL A 128 6.97 -2.98 -15.44
N GLY A 129 6.21 -2.37 -16.33
CA GLY A 129 6.53 -1.08 -16.93
C GLY A 129 5.47 -0.03 -16.60
N ALA A 130 5.91 1.20 -16.40
CA ALA A 130 5.04 2.37 -16.22
C ALA A 130 5.56 3.55 -17.03
N ILE A 131 4.66 4.47 -17.38
CA ILE A 131 5.01 5.67 -18.16
C ILE A 131 6.05 6.50 -17.39
N GLN A 132 7.13 6.87 -18.09
CA GLN A 132 8.25 7.68 -17.55
C GLN A 132 8.99 7.04 -16.37
N THR A 133 8.95 5.71 -16.26
CA THR A 133 9.73 4.94 -15.29
C THR A 133 10.40 3.77 -16.00
N VAL A 134 11.58 3.37 -15.53
CA VAL A 134 12.27 2.20 -16.08
C VAL A 134 11.54 0.92 -15.70
N ASP A 135 11.46 0.00 -16.67
CA ASP A 135 10.88 -1.32 -16.47
C ASP A 135 11.59 -2.08 -15.35
N ARG A 136 10.82 -2.72 -14.49
CA ARG A 136 11.33 -3.51 -13.36
C ARG A 136 11.13 -4.99 -13.63
N ILE A 137 12.18 -5.77 -13.42
CA ILE A 137 12.12 -7.23 -13.52
C ILE A 137 11.97 -7.78 -12.12
N SER A 138 10.97 -8.64 -11.91
CA SER A 138 10.72 -9.31 -10.64
C SER A 138 10.87 -10.81 -10.80
N TRP A 139 11.60 -11.42 -9.89
CA TRP A 139 11.70 -12.85 -9.72
C TRP A 139 10.88 -13.25 -8.53
N PHE A 140 10.11 -14.32 -8.67
CA PHE A 140 9.33 -14.85 -7.57
C PHE A 140 9.44 -16.36 -7.50
N ALA A 141 9.41 -16.86 -6.28
CA ALA A 141 9.39 -18.29 -6.00
C ALA A 141 8.46 -18.57 -4.83
N GLY A 142 7.89 -19.77 -4.78
CA GLY A 142 7.04 -20.17 -3.68
C GLY A 142 6.95 -21.67 -3.51
N ALA A 143 6.52 -22.07 -2.32
CA ALA A 143 6.26 -23.45 -1.98
C ALA A 143 4.98 -23.53 -1.15
N THR A 144 4.01 -24.31 -1.60
CA THR A 144 2.69 -24.40 -0.99
C THR A 144 2.31 -25.85 -0.72
N SER A 145 1.76 -26.11 0.46
CA SER A 145 1.18 -27.38 0.86
C SER A 145 -0.09 -27.14 1.68
N GLY A 146 -0.74 -28.21 2.13
CA GLY A 146 -1.86 -28.09 3.07
C GLY A 146 -1.48 -27.50 4.43
N ALA A 147 -0.20 -27.52 4.81
CA ALA A 147 0.27 -27.07 6.13
C ALA A 147 0.97 -25.71 6.10
N PHE A 148 1.52 -25.30 4.96
CA PHE A 148 2.27 -24.05 4.84
C PHE A 148 2.20 -23.43 3.45
N ALA A 149 2.46 -22.14 3.37
CA ALA A 149 2.78 -21.43 2.13
C ALA A 149 4.00 -20.53 2.37
N LEU A 150 4.95 -20.58 1.44
CA LEU A 150 6.16 -19.75 1.42
C LEU A 150 6.20 -18.99 0.11
N GLN A 151 6.54 -17.70 0.15
CA GLN A 151 6.65 -16.83 -1.01
C GLN A 151 7.91 -15.98 -0.87
N PHE A 152 8.65 -15.86 -1.97
CA PHE A 152 9.84 -15.02 -2.08
C PHE A 152 9.73 -14.16 -3.32
N TYR A 153 10.14 -12.91 -3.18
CA TYR A 153 10.14 -11.91 -4.23
C TYR A 153 11.48 -11.17 -4.24
N ARG A 154 12.00 -10.94 -5.43
CA ARG A 154 13.13 -10.05 -5.69
C ARG A 154 12.78 -9.19 -6.87
N VAL A 155 12.91 -7.88 -6.75
CA VAL A 155 12.74 -6.93 -7.84
C VAL A 155 14.07 -6.28 -8.12
N ASP A 156 14.52 -6.40 -9.35
CA ASP A 156 15.72 -5.75 -9.86
C ASP A 156 15.34 -4.40 -10.50
N GLY A 157 16.11 -3.37 -10.15
CA GLY A 157 15.94 -1.99 -10.59
C GLY A 157 17.10 -1.42 -11.41
N GLU A 158 17.04 -0.11 -11.68
CA GLU A 158 18.22 0.65 -12.13
C GLU A 158 19.16 0.95 -10.94
N GLU A 159 20.47 0.96 -11.19
CA GLU A 159 21.55 1.28 -10.24
C GLU A 159 21.50 0.54 -8.88
N ASN A 160 21.73 -0.78 -8.87
CA ASN A 160 21.93 -1.59 -7.65
C ASN A 160 20.78 -1.54 -6.61
N ASP A 161 19.65 -0.92 -6.93
CA ASP A 161 18.46 -0.92 -6.08
C ASP A 161 17.67 -2.21 -6.30
N TYR A 162 17.58 -2.99 -5.22
CA TYR A 162 16.82 -4.22 -5.17
C TYR A 162 15.73 -4.10 -4.10
N ALA A 163 14.52 -4.57 -4.43
CA ALA A 163 13.51 -4.82 -3.42
C ALA A 163 13.35 -6.32 -3.20
N HIS A 164 13.16 -6.71 -1.94
CA HIS A 164 13.00 -8.10 -1.55
C HIS A 164 11.76 -8.24 -0.69
N ALA A 165 11.04 -9.34 -0.84
CA ALA A 165 10.01 -9.70 0.11
C ALA A 165 9.95 -11.21 0.35
N LEU A 166 9.52 -11.55 1.55
CA LEU A 166 9.32 -12.90 2.04
C LEU A 166 7.94 -12.97 2.69
N GLY A 167 7.17 -14.00 2.36
CA GLY A 167 5.91 -14.32 3.02
C GLY A 167 5.92 -15.76 3.49
N LEU A 168 5.54 -16.00 4.73
CA LEU A 168 5.37 -17.32 5.32
C LEU A 168 3.98 -17.41 5.96
N GLN A 169 3.24 -18.46 5.64
CA GLN A 169 2.00 -18.84 6.30
C GLN A 169 2.13 -20.27 6.82
N LEU A 170 1.76 -20.50 8.07
CA LEU A 170 1.73 -21.80 8.72
C LEU A 170 0.34 -22.05 9.28
N ARG A 171 -0.25 -23.20 8.94
CA ARG A 171 -1.49 -23.70 9.55
C ARG A 171 -1.11 -24.60 10.72
N LEU A 172 -1.31 -24.11 11.94
CA LEU A 172 -0.98 -24.79 13.18
C LEU A 172 -2.27 -25.26 13.88
N PRO A 173 -2.22 -26.23 14.80
CA PRO A 173 -3.37 -26.61 15.62
C PRO A 173 -3.93 -25.45 16.44
N VAL A 174 -3.08 -24.47 16.77
CA VAL A 174 -3.40 -23.25 17.52
C VAL A 174 -3.72 -22.07 16.61
N GLY A 175 -4.12 -22.31 15.37
CA GLY A 175 -4.51 -21.26 14.42
C GLY A 175 -3.51 -21.03 13.29
N GLU A 176 -3.72 -19.96 12.54
CA GLU A 176 -2.91 -19.57 11.40
C GLU A 176 -1.88 -18.53 11.82
N LEU A 177 -0.60 -18.78 11.52
CA LEU A 177 0.49 -17.83 11.68
C LEU A 177 0.91 -17.32 10.30
N GLN A 178 0.97 -16.02 10.12
CA GLN A 178 1.47 -15.35 8.93
C GLN A 178 2.62 -14.42 9.33
N SER A 179 3.71 -14.47 8.58
CA SER A 179 4.86 -13.58 8.73
C SER A 179 5.21 -13.02 7.37
N THR A 180 5.33 -11.71 7.26
CA THR A 180 5.70 -11.02 6.03
C THR A 180 6.87 -10.09 6.30
N PHE A 181 7.76 -9.97 5.32
CA PHE A 181 8.87 -9.04 5.35
C PHE A 181 9.02 -8.45 3.95
N ALA A 182 9.24 -7.14 3.86
CA ALA A 182 9.55 -6.45 2.63
C ALA A 182 10.62 -5.40 2.89
N ALA A 183 11.56 -5.25 1.97
CA ALA A 183 12.59 -4.21 2.01
C ALA A 183 12.83 -3.67 0.61
N ALA A 184 13.16 -2.38 0.52
CA ALA A 184 13.52 -1.72 -0.74
C ALA A 184 14.62 -0.68 -0.46
N GLY A 185 15.71 -0.72 -1.24
CA GLY A 185 16.86 0.17 -1.03
C GLY A 185 17.53 -0.02 0.33
N SER A 186 18.29 0.98 0.78
CA SER A 186 19.04 0.94 2.05
C SER A 186 18.24 1.26 3.31
N ASP A 187 17.14 2.01 3.18
CA ASP A 187 16.51 2.69 4.33
C ASP A 187 15.03 2.37 4.53
N VAL A 188 14.45 1.48 3.71
CA VAL A 188 13.04 1.11 3.81
C VAL A 188 12.86 -0.39 4.04
N SER A 189 12.17 -0.74 5.13
CA SER A 189 11.77 -2.11 5.43
C SER A 189 10.46 -2.18 6.21
N SER A 190 9.80 -3.32 6.14
CA SER A 190 8.58 -3.62 6.89
C SER A 190 8.55 -5.10 7.25
N ALA A 191 8.17 -5.39 8.49
CA ALA A 191 7.87 -6.72 8.97
C ALA A 191 6.45 -6.76 9.55
N ASN A 192 5.71 -7.82 9.25
CA ASN A 192 4.40 -8.07 9.83
C ASN A 192 4.35 -9.49 10.37
N LEU A 193 3.84 -9.63 11.58
CA LEU A 193 3.55 -10.92 12.19
C LEU A 193 2.08 -10.92 12.60
N ARG A 194 1.31 -11.82 12.01
CA ARG A 194 -0.11 -11.98 12.28
C ARG A 194 -0.40 -13.40 12.73
N TRP A 195 -1.14 -13.54 13.82
CA TRP A 195 -1.65 -14.81 14.31
C TRP A 195 -3.17 -14.74 14.42
N GLN A 196 -3.86 -15.78 13.99
CA GLN A 196 -5.31 -15.87 14.02
C GLN A 196 -5.76 -17.23 14.56
N LEU A 197 -6.57 -17.22 15.61
CA LEU A 197 -7.14 -18.42 16.23
C LEU A 197 -8.66 -18.43 16.06
N PRO A 198 -9.23 -19.47 15.41
CA PRO A 198 -10.67 -19.68 15.43
C PRO A 198 -11.11 -20.13 16.81
N LEU A 199 -11.95 -19.32 17.47
CA LEU A 199 -12.56 -19.64 18.77
C LEU A 199 -13.93 -20.34 18.60
N GLY A 200 -14.48 -20.34 17.39
CA GLY A 200 -15.73 -21.00 17.04
C GLY A 200 -16.10 -20.78 15.58
N ARG A 201 -17.33 -21.13 15.18
CA ARG A 201 -17.80 -21.00 13.78
C ARG A 201 -17.78 -19.57 13.23
N HIS A 202 -17.87 -18.58 14.10
CA HIS A 202 -17.99 -17.17 13.71
C HIS A 202 -17.08 -16.24 14.51
N LEU A 203 -16.26 -16.76 15.43
CA LEU A 203 -15.45 -15.96 16.34
C LEU A 203 -13.97 -16.25 16.11
N TRP A 204 -13.20 -15.18 15.96
CA TRP A 204 -11.78 -15.23 15.74
C TRP A 204 -11.07 -14.26 16.68
N LEU A 205 -9.96 -14.75 17.24
CA LEU A 205 -8.98 -13.93 17.95
C LEU A 205 -7.81 -13.68 17.01
N GLY A 206 -7.51 -12.42 16.76
CA GLY A 206 -6.38 -12.00 15.93
C GLY A 206 -5.39 -11.16 16.72
N PHE A 207 -4.11 -11.43 16.49
CA PHE A 207 -3.01 -10.61 16.95
C PHE A 207 -2.15 -10.23 15.75
N GLU A 208 -1.82 -8.96 15.61
CA GLU A 208 -0.95 -8.47 14.55
C GLU A 208 0.07 -7.48 15.11
N VAL A 209 1.33 -7.71 14.79
CA VAL A 209 2.45 -6.81 15.05
C VAL A 209 3.01 -6.37 13.72
N ARG A 210 3.15 -5.07 13.55
CA ARG A 210 3.79 -4.47 12.38
C ARG A 210 4.94 -3.60 12.85
N ASP A 211 6.07 -3.78 12.22
CA ASP A 211 7.29 -3.01 12.43
C ASP A 211 7.75 -2.51 11.06
N GLY A 212 8.28 -1.30 11.00
CA GLY A 212 8.66 -0.67 9.75
C GLY A 212 9.69 0.41 9.97
N ARG A 213 10.56 0.56 8.97
CA ARG A 213 11.57 1.59 8.91
C ARG A 213 11.46 2.29 7.56
N SER A 214 11.48 3.62 7.56
CA SER A 214 11.49 4.42 6.34
C SER A 214 11.94 5.85 6.64
N SER A 215 12.82 6.39 5.81
CA SER A 215 13.28 7.79 5.85
C SER A 215 12.15 8.81 5.65
N ARG A 216 10.95 8.36 5.24
CA ARG A 216 9.73 9.16 5.14
C ARG A 216 9.24 9.68 6.47
N PHE A 217 9.48 8.94 7.55
CA PHE A 217 9.03 9.31 8.88
C PHE A 217 10.11 10.13 9.57
N GLY A 218 9.72 11.20 10.26
CA GLY A 218 10.65 12.07 10.97
C GLY A 218 11.59 11.35 11.96
N ASN A 219 11.22 10.14 12.40
CA ASN A 219 11.97 9.34 13.36
C ASN A 219 12.57 8.06 12.72
N GLY A 220 12.34 7.84 11.42
CA GLY A 220 12.79 6.66 10.69
C GLY A 220 12.07 5.34 11.02
N GLU A 221 11.43 5.21 12.18
CA GLU A 221 10.87 3.96 12.70
C GLU A 221 9.35 4.07 12.97
N TYR A 222 8.65 2.98 12.71
CA TYR A 222 7.21 2.81 12.88
C TYR A 222 6.92 1.44 13.48
N GLN A 223 6.17 1.40 14.58
CA GLN A 223 5.70 0.14 15.16
C GLN A 223 4.22 0.23 15.52
N ARG A 224 3.45 -0.80 15.19
CA ARG A 224 2.02 -0.89 15.46
C ARG A 224 1.64 -2.28 15.95
N TRP A 225 0.89 -2.32 17.05
CA TRP A 225 0.36 -3.53 17.63
C TRP A 225 -1.16 -3.48 17.56
N ILE A 226 -1.78 -4.53 17.04
CA ILE A 226 -3.23 -4.64 16.90
C ILE A 226 -3.66 -5.95 17.54
N VAL A 227 -4.52 -5.85 18.54
CA VAL A 227 -5.31 -6.99 19.02
C VAL A 227 -6.71 -6.81 18.45
N ASN A 228 -7.20 -7.80 17.70
CA ASN A 228 -8.54 -7.76 17.15
C ASN A 228 -9.37 -8.96 17.64
N PHE A 229 -10.63 -8.67 17.95
CA PHE A 229 -11.66 -9.67 18.21
C PHE A 229 -12.72 -9.48 17.13
N SER A 230 -12.86 -10.45 16.23
CA SER A 230 -13.81 -10.34 15.13
C SER A 230 -14.91 -11.40 15.21
N SER A 231 -16.14 -10.94 15.02
CA SER A 231 -17.33 -11.75 14.90
C SER A 231 -17.78 -11.67 13.45
N ARG A 232 -17.63 -12.78 12.72
CA ARG A 232 -18.00 -13.00 11.31
C ARG A 232 -17.01 -12.45 10.28
N GLN A 233 -16.63 -13.34 9.37
CA GLN A 233 -15.77 -13.11 8.22
C GLN A 233 -16.49 -12.20 7.22
N GLY A 234 -16.01 -10.97 7.04
CA GLY A 234 -16.19 -10.31 5.76
C GLY A 234 -15.53 -11.20 4.71
N SER A 235 -16.32 -11.81 3.85
CA SER A 235 -15.87 -12.58 2.71
C SER A 235 -15.10 -11.64 1.77
N GLN A 236 -13.79 -11.51 1.97
CA GLN A 236 -12.93 -11.49 0.80
C GLN A 236 -12.75 -12.96 0.47
N ASP A 237 -13.40 -13.38 -0.63
CA ASP A 237 -13.10 -14.62 -1.30
C ASP A 237 -11.61 -14.61 -1.61
N ARG A 238 -10.88 -15.14 -0.63
CA ARG A 238 -9.50 -15.55 -0.74
C ARG A 238 -9.49 -16.54 -1.87
N LEU A 239 -9.09 -16.09 -3.06
CA LEU A 239 -8.34 -16.89 -4.02
C LEU A 239 -6.99 -17.28 -3.39
N LEU A 240 -7.01 -17.77 -2.14
CA LEU A 240 -6.08 -18.76 -1.73
C LEU A 240 -6.33 -19.93 -2.65
N ALA A 241 -5.25 -20.43 -3.27
CA ALA A 241 -5.19 -21.79 -3.78
C ALA A 241 -6.09 -22.68 -2.92
N ARG A 242 -7.14 -23.22 -3.54
CA ARG A 242 -8.27 -23.85 -2.85
C ARG A 242 -7.78 -24.68 -1.67
N GLU A 243 -8.47 -24.56 -0.53
CA GLU A 243 -8.43 -25.61 0.49
C GLU A 243 -8.68 -26.97 -0.19
N GLY A 244 -7.62 -27.79 -0.26
CA GLY A 244 -7.67 -29.14 -0.79
C GLY A 244 -7.34 -29.26 -2.27
N GLY A 245 -6.06 -29.33 -2.60
CA GLY A 245 -5.61 -29.59 -3.97
C GLY A 245 -4.12 -29.92 -4.12
N THR A 246 -3.49 -30.65 -3.20
CA THR A 246 -2.08 -31.08 -3.34
C THR A 246 -1.84 -32.11 -4.45
N SER A 247 -2.83 -32.34 -5.33
CA SER A 247 -2.82 -33.38 -6.37
C SER A 247 -2.55 -32.85 -7.77
N THR A 248 -2.66 -31.54 -8.01
CA THR A 248 -2.48 -30.90 -9.32
C THR A 248 -1.83 -29.52 -9.17
N THR A 249 -1.03 -29.08 -10.15
CA THR A 249 -0.51 -27.72 -10.16
C THR A 249 -1.65 -26.71 -10.35
N ASP A 250 -1.86 -25.84 -9.36
CA ASP A 250 -2.99 -24.89 -9.33
C ASP A 250 -2.58 -23.53 -9.92
N ILE A 251 -3.30 -23.11 -10.96
CA ILE A 251 -3.12 -21.81 -11.62
C ILE A 251 -3.37 -20.64 -10.66
N ALA A 252 -4.23 -20.80 -9.65
CA ALA A 252 -4.55 -19.74 -8.68
C ALA A 252 -3.33 -19.38 -7.80
N THR A 253 -2.52 -20.37 -7.41
CA THR A 253 -1.25 -20.14 -6.69
C THR A 253 -0.32 -19.23 -7.49
N THR A 254 -0.28 -19.44 -8.80
CA THR A 254 0.57 -18.68 -9.70
C THR A 254 0.08 -17.25 -9.89
N VAL A 255 -1.23 -17.03 -9.98
CA VAL A 255 -1.83 -15.68 -9.97
C VAL A 255 -1.39 -14.91 -8.72
N VAL A 256 -1.49 -15.54 -7.55
CA VAL A 256 -1.14 -14.93 -6.26
C VAL A 256 0.32 -14.46 -6.24
N LEU A 257 1.23 -15.32 -6.69
CA LEU A 257 2.66 -15.00 -6.74
C LEU A 257 2.95 -13.91 -7.78
N ALA A 258 2.39 -14.01 -8.98
CA ALA A 258 2.54 -13.00 -10.03
C ALA A 258 2.04 -11.62 -9.56
N ALA A 259 0.85 -11.57 -8.97
CA ALA A 259 0.26 -10.34 -8.46
C ALA A 259 1.08 -9.75 -7.31
N GLY A 260 1.59 -10.59 -6.41
CA GLY A 260 2.55 -10.18 -5.38
C GLY A 260 3.80 -9.54 -5.96
N ALA A 261 4.43 -10.19 -6.95
CA ALA A 261 5.63 -9.71 -7.61
C ALA A 261 5.40 -8.35 -8.29
N VAL A 262 4.32 -8.20 -9.04
CA VAL A 262 3.92 -6.93 -9.67
C VAL A 262 3.70 -5.86 -8.61
N GLY A 263 2.98 -6.20 -7.54
CA GLY A 263 2.83 -5.31 -6.41
C GLY A 263 4.19 -4.85 -5.89
N ILE A 264 5.17 -5.75 -5.67
CA ILE A 264 6.49 -5.39 -5.09
C ILE A 264 7.21 -4.45 -6.04
N ALA A 265 7.15 -4.72 -7.33
CA ALA A 265 7.78 -3.88 -8.33
C ALA A 265 7.21 -2.46 -8.34
N LEU A 266 5.89 -2.29 -8.21
CA LEU A 266 5.25 -0.97 -8.13
C LEU A 266 5.63 -0.21 -6.86
N VAL A 267 5.79 -0.95 -5.76
CA VAL A 267 6.28 -0.43 -4.49
C VAL A 267 7.75 0.00 -4.58
N ALA A 268 8.55 -0.72 -5.37
CA ALA A 268 9.98 -0.48 -5.58
C ALA A 268 10.28 0.50 -6.73
N SER A 269 9.34 0.80 -7.61
CA SER A 269 9.49 1.69 -8.78
C SER A 269 9.42 3.18 -8.39
N SER A 270 9.90 3.51 -7.20
CA SER A 270 9.31 4.52 -6.33
C SER A 270 10.01 5.90 -6.42
N GLY A 271 10.72 6.19 -7.51
CA GLY A 271 11.44 7.45 -7.66
C GLY A 271 10.60 8.51 -8.38
N SER A 272 10.09 9.49 -7.63
CA SER A 272 9.57 10.74 -8.20
C SER A 272 9.87 11.87 -7.23
N GLU A 273 10.86 12.70 -7.56
CA GLU A 273 11.47 13.71 -6.67
C GLU A 273 10.49 14.62 -5.92
N SER A 274 9.31 14.91 -6.47
CA SER A 274 8.31 15.78 -5.84
C SER A 274 7.51 15.13 -4.70
N SER A 275 7.30 13.80 -4.73
CA SER A 275 6.63 13.06 -3.64
C SER A 275 7.58 12.64 -2.53
N ASP A 276 8.88 12.70 -2.80
CA ASP A 276 9.92 12.10 -1.98
C ASP A 276 10.50 13.09 -0.96
N ASN A 277 10.24 14.39 -1.13
CA ASN A 277 10.77 15.46 -0.28
C ASN A 277 9.87 15.85 0.91
N GLN A 278 8.63 15.38 0.98
CA GLN A 278 7.70 15.79 2.04
C GLN A 278 7.63 14.77 3.18
N LEU A 279 7.99 15.21 4.39
CA LEU A 279 7.96 14.38 5.59
C LEU A 279 6.54 13.88 5.90
N ARG A 280 6.46 12.61 6.32
CA ARG A 280 5.22 11.95 6.76
C ARG A 280 5.28 11.64 8.25
N PHE A 281 4.13 11.69 8.90
CA PHE A 281 4.00 11.49 10.33
C PHE A 281 2.87 10.50 10.62
N SER A 282 3.03 9.71 11.68
CA SER A 282 2.01 8.78 12.15
C SER A 282 0.81 9.49 12.79
N THR A 283 1.02 10.70 13.33
CA THR A 283 -0.03 11.50 13.97
C THR A 283 -0.11 12.91 13.39
N GLN A 284 -1.32 13.48 13.45
CA GLN A 284 -1.56 14.88 13.10
C GLN A 284 -0.76 15.85 13.98
N HIS A 285 -0.59 15.52 15.27
CA HIS A 285 0.16 16.34 16.22
C HIS A 285 1.63 16.45 15.84
N ASP A 286 2.25 15.36 15.38
CA ASP A 286 3.66 15.35 15.01
C ASP A 286 3.91 16.14 13.72
N ALA A 287 3.00 16.03 12.74
CA ALA A 287 3.05 16.85 11.52
C ALA A 287 2.95 18.34 11.84
N ALA A 288 1.98 18.73 12.69
CA ALA A 288 1.81 20.11 13.14
C ALA A 288 3.02 20.61 13.93
N ARG A 289 3.53 19.80 14.87
CA ARG A 289 4.70 20.16 15.67
C ARG A 289 5.94 20.35 14.80
N ASN A 290 6.15 19.48 13.80
CA ASN A 290 7.30 19.58 12.91
C ASN A 290 7.30 20.89 12.12
N VAL A 291 6.18 21.21 11.46
CA VAL A 291 6.09 22.45 10.67
C VAL A 291 6.18 23.70 11.56
N LEU A 292 5.53 23.70 12.73
CA LEU A 292 5.60 24.81 13.69
C LEU A 292 7.00 24.97 14.29
N ASN A 293 7.71 23.88 14.59
CA ASN A 293 9.11 23.95 15.01
C ASN A 293 10.01 24.59 13.95
N GLY A 294 9.73 24.35 12.66
CA GLY A 294 10.50 24.93 11.58
C GLY A 294 10.25 26.43 11.41
N ILE A 295 8.99 26.86 11.51
CA ILE A 295 8.60 28.23 11.13
C ILE A 295 8.48 29.22 12.29
N ASN A 296 8.26 28.75 13.53
CA ASN A 296 8.04 29.65 14.67
C ASN A 296 9.22 30.59 14.98
N PRO A 297 10.50 30.16 14.92
CA PRO A 297 11.63 31.09 15.08
C PRO A 297 11.62 32.24 14.07
N THR A 298 11.32 31.92 12.80
CA THR A 298 11.18 32.94 11.74
C THR A 298 10.00 33.85 12.00
N SER A 299 8.87 33.30 12.43
CA SER A 299 7.66 34.06 12.77
C SER A 299 7.91 35.10 13.86
N VAL A 300 8.62 34.71 14.92
CA VAL A 300 8.97 35.61 16.03
C VAL A 300 10.02 36.64 15.60
N ALA A 301 11.05 36.23 14.87
CA ALA A 301 12.12 37.12 14.41
C ALA A 301 11.63 38.16 13.39
N GLU A 302 10.75 37.79 12.47
CA GLU A 302 10.16 38.69 11.48
C GLU A 302 8.95 39.46 12.03
N ASN A 303 8.43 39.06 13.18
CA ASN A 303 7.20 39.56 13.77
C ASN A 303 6.00 39.45 12.80
N LEU A 304 5.83 38.28 12.18
CA LEU A 304 4.77 37.97 11.22
C LEU A 304 4.22 36.55 11.47
N GLU A 305 2.93 36.36 11.28
CA GLU A 305 2.27 35.06 11.33
C GLU A 305 2.56 34.22 10.09
N TYR A 306 2.65 32.92 10.28
CA TYR A 306 2.76 31.92 9.22
C TYR A 306 1.75 30.81 9.47
N GLY A 307 1.24 30.18 8.42
CA GLY A 307 0.27 29.11 8.59
C GLY A 307 0.03 28.26 7.36
N GLY A 308 -0.74 27.19 7.54
CA GLY A 308 -1.10 26.26 6.48
C GLY A 308 -2.05 25.17 6.96
N TRP A 309 -2.06 24.07 6.21
CA TRP A 309 -2.90 22.90 6.48
C TRP A 309 -2.06 21.73 6.96
N VAL A 310 -2.57 21.01 7.95
CA VAL A 310 -2.22 19.62 8.21
C VAL A 310 -3.26 18.75 7.50
N TYR A 311 -2.80 17.73 6.80
CA TYR A 311 -3.66 16.87 6.03
C TYR A 311 -3.28 15.40 6.14
N ARG A 312 -4.27 14.55 5.95
CA ARG A 312 -4.13 13.11 5.92
C ARG A 312 -3.92 12.64 4.48
N ASN A 313 -2.80 11.97 4.26
CA ASN A 313 -2.46 11.29 3.03
C ASN A 313 -3.39 10.07 2.80
N SER A 314 -3.46 9.57 1.56
CA SER A 314 -4.25 8.38 1.21
C SER A 314 -3.83 7.11 1.94
N ASP A 315 -2.58 7.06 2.42
CA ASP A 315 -2.02 5.97 3.20
C ASP A 315 -2.27 6.11 4.73
N ASN A 316 -3.11 7.07 5.12
CA ASN A 316 -3.45 7.41 6.50
C ASN A 316 -2.35 8.07 7.34
N THR A 317 -1.19 8.40 6.76
CA THR A 317 -0.19 9.26 7.41
C THR A 317 -0.59 10.73 7.34
N PHE A 318 0.13 11.59 8.04
CA PHE A 318 -0.09 13.03 8.07
C PHE A 318 1.11 13.78 7.51
N SER A 319 0.84 14.87 6.80
CA SER A 319 1.82 15.83 6.32
C SER A 319 1.27 17.25 6.51
N ALA A 320 2.12 18.25 6.37
CA ALA A 320 1.74 19.65 6.43
C ALA A 320 2.11 20.35 5.12
N THR A 321 1.29 21.30 4.69
CA THR A 321 1.64 22.19 3.57
C THR A 321 2.78 23.11 3.98
N GLU A 322 3.53 23.62 3.00
CA GLU A 322 4.51 24.69 3.24
C GLU A 322 3.84 25.92 3.90
N PRO A 323 4.54 26.62 4.81
CA PRO A 323 3.99 27.79 5.49
C PRO A 323 3.74 28.95 4.52
N VAL A 324 2.52 29.46 4.53
CA VAL A 324 2.15 30.69 3.85
C VAL A 324 2.42 31.87 4.79
N LYS A 325 3.05 32.92 4.26
CA LYS A 325 3.36 34.14 4.99
C LYS A 325 2.11 35.01 5.19
N GLY A 326 1.89 35.48 6.40
CA GLY A 326 0.80 36.37 6.80
C GLY A 326 1.26 37.79 7.14
N THR A 327 0.43 38.48 7.92
CA THR A 327 0.67 39.79 8.55
C THR A 327 1.07 39.61 10.01
N VAL A 328 1.18 40.69 10.77
CA VAL A 328 1.49 40.65 12.21
C VAL A 328 0.39 39.99 13.06
N ASP A 329 -0.82 39.84 12.50
CA ASP A 329 -2.05 39.50 13.21
C ASP A 329 -3.03 38.63 12.39
N SER A 330 -2.60 38.13 11.22
CA SER A 330 -3.43 37.23 10.42
C SER A 330 -2.64 36.44 9.39
N VAL A 331 -3.14 35.27 9.00
CA VAL A 331 -2.66 34.51 7.85
C VAL A 331 -3.83 33.92 7.05
N SER A 332 -3.72 33.94 5.71
CA SER A 332 -4.70 33.36 4.79
C SER A 332 -4.17 32.07 4.17
N ILE A 333 -4.73 30.93 4.60
CA ILE A 333 -4.27 29.59 4.21
C ILE A 333 -5.13 28.95 3.10
N GLY A 334 -6.11 29.69 2.57
CA GLY A 334 -7.04 29.21 1.54
C GLY A 334 -8.13 28.28 2.09
N SER A 335 -8.76 27.52 1.19
CA SER A 335 -9.80 26.51 1.50
C SER A 335 -9.17 25.14 1.76
N PRO A 336 -9.78 24.24 2.55
CA PRO A 336 -9.37 22.84 2.66
C PRO A 336 -9.12 22.14 1.32
N SER A 337 -9.86 22.54 0.28
CA SER A 337 -9.72 22.02 -1.09
C SER A 337 -8.44 22.44 -1.81
N SER A 338 -7.64 23.36 -1.26
CA SER A 338 -6.32 23.72 -1.80
C SER A 338 -5.27 22.64 -1.53
N VAL A 339 -5.55 21.72 -0.60
CA VAL A 339 -4.69 20.56 -0.32
C VAL A 339 -4.87 19.53 -1.44
N GLY A 340 -4.00 19.58 -2.45
CA GLY A 340 -4.04 18.66 -3.59
C GLY A 340 -3.54 17.23 -3.31
N ALA A 341 -2.86 17.02 -2.17
CA ALA A 341 -2.17 15.78 -1.84
C ALA A 341 -2.92 14.86 -0.83
N GLY A 342 -4.06 15.31 -0.28
CA GLY A 342 -4.80 14.55 0.72
C GLY A 342 -6.03 15.28 1.26
N THR A 343 -6.55 14.80 2.39
CA THR A 343 -7.71 15.40 3.05
C THR A 343 -7.25 16.31 4.17
N ALA A 344 -7.56 17.60 4.12
CA ALA A 344 -7.25 18.53 5.21
C ALA A 344 -7.96 18.10 6.51
N THR A 345 -7.22 18.07 7.62
CA THR A 345 -7.74 17.62 8.93
C THR A 345 -7.51 18.63 10.04
N ALA A 346 -6.55 19.55 9.87
CA ALA A 346 -6.36 20.66 10.78
C ALA A 346 -5.76 21.89 10.08
N THR A 347 -5.97 23.06 10.67
CA THR A 347 -5.15 24.25 10.42
C THR A 347 -3.92 24.24 11.32
N TYR A 348 -2.85 24.90 10.89
CA TYR A 348 -1.76 25.30 11.79
C TYR A 348 -1.41 26.77 11.53
N HIS A 349 -1.06 27.50 12.57
CA HIS A 349 -0.47 28.84 12.44
C HIS A 349 0.44 29.20 13.62
N THR A 350 1.26 30.22 13.42
CA THR A 350 2.06 30.86 14.46
C THR A 350 1.47 32.22 14.80
N HIS A 351 1.63 32.65 16.05
CA HIS A 351 1.56 34.05 16.39
C HIS A 351 2.94 34.69 16.23
N ALA A 352 2.93 35.95 15.80
CA ALA A 352 4.12 36.78 15.67
C ALA A 352 4.82 37.01 17.04
N GLY A 353 5.84 37.87 17.07
CA GLY A 353 6.50 38.26 18.32
C GLY A 353 5.54 38.85 19.35
N PHE A 354 5.98 38.89 20.61
CA PHE A 354 5.15 39.41 21.70
C PHE A 354 4.69 40.85 21.42
N ASP A 355 3.37 41.07 21.47
CA ASP A 355 2.77 42.38 21.28
C ASP A 355 1.72 42.65 22.38
N PRO A 356 1.86 43.73 23.17
CA PRO A 356 0.96 44.02 24.28
C PRO A 356 -0.50 44.31 23.86
N ARG A 357 -0.79 44.46 22.57
CA ARG A 357 -2.14 44.66 22.04
C ARG A 357 -2.93 43.36 21.90
N PHE A 358 -2.26 42.20 21.91
CA PHE A 358 -2.85 40.90 21.62
C PHE A 358 -2.55 39.89 22.74
N ASP A 359 -3.42 38.89 22.88
CA ASP A 359 -3.12 37.71 23.70
C ASP A 359 -2.31 36.72 22.86
N SER A 360 -1.02 37.04 22.65
CA SER A 360 -0.13 36.28 21.77
C SER A 360 0.06 34.83 22.20
N GLU A 361 -0.33 34.47 23.43
CA GLU A 361 -0.17 33.12 23.95
C GLU A 361 -1.42 32.24 23.78
N ASN A 362 -2.57 32.77 23.35
CA ASN A 362 -3.81 31.98 23.25
C ASN A 362 -4.52 32.17 21.91
N PHE A 363 -5.20 31.13 21.44
CA PHE A 363 -6.03 31.21 20.23
C PHE A 363 -6.97 32.41 20.28
N SER A 364 -7.05 33.12 19.16
CA SER A 364 -8.02 34.19 18.97
C SER A 364 -9.43 33.63 18.76
N PHE A 365 -10.45 34.48 18.94
CA PHE A 365 -11.82 34.11 18.58
C PHE A 365 -11.96 33.81 17.08
N ALA A 366 -11.19 34.50 16.22
CA ALA A 366 -11.20 34.28 14.79
C ALA A 366 -10.65 32.90 14.43
N ASP A 367 -9.59 32.44 15.09
CA ASP A 367 -8.97 31.13 14.87
C ASP A 367 -9.96 30.00 15.16
N ILE A 368 -10.61 30.08 16.32
CA ILE A 368 -11.62 29.09 16.75
C ILE A 368 -12.79 29.07 15.76
N SER A 369 -13.25 30.24 15.33
CA SER A 369 -14.35 30.37 14.38
C SER A 369 -14.01 29.77 13.02
N LEU A 370 -12.78 29.96 12.52
CA LEU A 370 -12.30 29.39 11.28
C LEU A 370 -12.28 27.85 11.33
N ASN A 371 -11.70 27.29 12.40
CA ASN A 371 -11.60 25.85 12.63
C ASN A 371 -13.00 25.20 12.65
N ASN A 372 -13.92 25.83 13.40
CA ASN A 372 -15.29 25.34 13.51
C ASN A 372 -16.06 25.43 12.19
N ASN A 373 -15.87 26.50 11.41
CA ASN A 373 -16.56 26.68 10.14
C ASN A 373 -16.11 25.65 9.08
N TRP A 374 -14.84 25.23 9.13
CA TRP A 374 -14.32 24.18 8.25
C TRP A 374 -14.48 22.77 8.79
N GLY A 375 -14.86 22.61 10.06
CA GLY A 375 -14.97 21.30 10.71
C GLY A 375 -13.62 20.59 10.85
N VAL A 376 -12.56 21.35 11.15
CA VAL A 376 -11.18 20.85 11.29
C VAL A 376 -10.56 21.31 12.59
N ASP A 377 -9.58 20.55 13.10
CA ASP A 377 -8.82 20.97 14.29
C ASP A 377 -7.92 22.18 14.02
N GLY A 378 -7.32 22.76 15.08
CA GLY A 378 -6.34 23.83 14.96
C GLY A 378 -5.10 23.63 15.81
N TYR A 379 -3.95 24.07 15.29
CA TYR A 379 -2.67 24.10 16.01
C TYR A 379 -2.07 25.49 16.02
N LEU A 380 -1.50 25.88 17.17
CA LEU A 380 -0.90 27.19 17.37
C LEU A 380 0.52 27.06 17.92
N GLY A 381 1.46 27.79 17.31
CA GLY A 381 2.76 28.11 17.86
C GLY A 381 2.82 29.54 18.40
N THR A 382 3.29 29.73 19.64
CA THR A 382 3.31 31.06 20.29
C THR A 382 4.73 31.63 20.41
N PRO A 383 4.88 32.96 20.57
CA PRO A 383 6.17 33.59 20.86
C PRO A 383 6.75 33.19 22.22
N GLY A 384 5.95 32.65 23.15
CA GLY A 384 6.40 32.01 24.39
C GLY A 384 6.83 30.54 24.22
N SER A 385 7.01 30.08 22.97
CA SER A 385 7.36 28.70 22.63
C SER A 385 6.26 27.67 22.94
N LEU A 386 5.01 28.07 23.18
CA LEU A 386 3.94 27.11 23.48
C LEU A 386 3.42 26.47 22.18
N PHE A 387 3.17 25.17 22.25
CA PHE A 387 2.48 24.41 21.22
C PHE A 387 1.08 24.04 21.71
N LYS A 388 0.06 24.63 21.08
CA LYS A 388 -1.34 24.50 21.50
C LYS A 388 -2.18 23.80 20.44
N PHE A 389 -3.26 23.18 20.90
CA PHE A 389 -4.21 22.43 20.09
C PHE A 389 -5.64 22.82 20.45
N HIS A 390 -6.47 23.00 19.42
CA HIS A 390 -7.90 23.24 19.51
C HIS A 390 -8.65 22.10 18.80
N HIS A 391 -9.48 21.38 19.54
CA HIS A 391 -10.34 20.32 19.00
C HIS A 391 -11.72 20.89 18.65
N PHE A 392 -12.06 20.94 17.35
CA PHE A 392 -13.23 21.69 16.88
C PHE A 392 -14.56 21.14 17.38
N LEU A 393 -14.66 19.81 17.54
CA LEU A 393 -15.91 19.17 17.93
C LEU A 393 -16.26 19.42 19.40
N THR A 394 -15.26 19.50 20.27
CA THR A 394 -15.48 19.70 21.72
C THR A 394 -15.19 21.13 22.18
N GLY A 395 -14.56 21.95 21.34
CA GLY A 395 -14.08 23.29 21.68
C GLY A 395 -12.94 23.31 22.71
N THR A 396 -12.31 22.16 22.98
CA THR A 396 -11.27 22.05 24.01
C THR A 396 -9.94 22.59 23.48
N ILE A 397 -9.29 23.43 24.27
CA ILE A 397 -7.95 23.95 24.01
C ILE A 397 -6.96 23.34 25.00
N THR A 398 -5.86 22.79 24.49
CA THR A 398 -4.84 22.10 25.29
C THR A 398 -3.44 22.56 24.87
N THR A 399 -2.55 22.76 25.85
CA THR A 399 -1.12 22.92 25.57
C THR A 399 -0.46 21.55 25.46
N LEU A 400 0.05 21.20 24.28
CA LEU A 400 0.69 19.91 23.97
C LEU A 400 2.21 19.91 24.23
N GLY A 401 2.78 21.03 24.65
CA GLY A 401 4.19 21.17 25.03
C GLY A 401 4.80 22.44 24.46
N THR A 402 6.08 22.38 24.10
CA THR A 402 6.81 23.51 23.53
C THR A 402 7.31 23.26 22.10
N ILE A 403 7.59 24.33 21.38
CA ILE A 403 8.22 24.37 20.05
C ILE A 403 9.42 25.34 20.04
N ALA A 404 10.24 25.29 18.99
CA ALA A 404 11.36 26.20 18.79
C ALA A 404 10.91 27.67 18.69
N ASN A 405 11.79 28.58 19.07
CA ASN A 405 11.59 30.03 19.06
C ASN A 405 12.95 30.72 18.84
#